data_AF-A0AAX6GWW9-F1
#
_entry.id   AF-A0AAX6GWW9-F1
#
_cell.length_a   1.000
_cell.length_b   1.000
_cell.length_c   1.000
_cell.angle_alpha   90.00
_cell.angle_beta   90.00
_cell.angle_gamma   90.00
#
_symmetry.space_group_name_H-M   'P 1'
#
loop_
_entity.id
_entity.type
_entity.pdbx_description
1 polymer ?
#
loop_
_entity_poly.entity_id
_entity_poly.type
_entity_poly.pdbx_seq_one_letter_code
_entity_poly.pdbx_strand_id
1 'polypeptide(L)'
;MMITYTKSTIVWSICATSGSNVSFAQLLDDENLVLKQDDINTQSYAWQSFEHPTNTLLPGMKLGLDRITRLSRNLISWKTETDPSEGEYYLVNTDITLYLYSRSGNICCSAQWDGIDSRSKGLVYSKVNDSQEVSFSFQASEQPAIFVLSWLGKDKWLTWQSDSRQWDKVWEEPGDR
;
A
#
# COMPACT_ATOMS: atom_id res chain seq x y z
N MET A 1 15.27 -9.59 9.03
CA MET A 1 14.22 -10.56 9.41
C MET A 1 14.15 -11.65 8.36
N MET A 2 13.89 -12.90 8.76
CA MET A 2 13.80 -14.05 7.87
C MET A 2 12.64 -14.95 8.28
N ILE A 3 11.95 -15.53 7.30
CA ILE A 3 10.92 -16.54 7.48
C ILE A 3 11.51 -17.86 6.99
N THR A 4 11.42 -18.91 7.79
CA THR A 4 11.95 -20.22 7.46
C THR A 4 10.85 -21.26 7.35
N TYR A 5 10.94 -22.10 6.32
CA TYR A 5 10.26 -23.38 6.27
C TYR A 5 11.17 -24.42 6.93
N THR A 6 10.63 -25.13 7.92
CA THR A 6 11.32 -26.21 8.66
C THR A 6 12.73 -25.86 9.15
N LYS A 7 12.94 -24.80 9.95
CA LYS A 7 14.22 -24.39 10.60
C LYS A 7 15.49 -24.26 9.72
N SER A 8 15.49 -24.70 8.47
CA SER A 8 16.68 -24.85 7.62
C SER A 8 16.53 -24.20 6.26
N THR A 9 15.30 -23.97 5.79
CA THR A 9 15.04 -23.38 4.47
C THR A 9 14.51 -21.97 4.64
N ILE A 10 15.26 -20.98 4.20
CA ILE A 10 14.78 -19.60 4.15
C ILE A 10 13.81 -19.49 2.97
N VAL A 11 12.56 -19.10 3.25
CA VAL A 11 11.54 -18.89 2.21
C VAL A 11 11.33 -17.42 1.88
N TRP A 12 11.69 -16.53 2.81
CA TRP A 12 11.66 -15.09 2.60
C TRP A 12 12.63 -14.40 3.56
N SER A 13 13.24 -13.31 3.12
CA SER A 13 14.14 -12.51 3.94
C SER A 13 14.17 -11.06 3.48
N ILE A 14 14.35 -10.15 4.43
CA ILE A 14 14.66 -8.74 4.15
C ILE A 14 16.17 -8.59 4.01
N CYS A 15 16.60 -8.02 2.89
CA CYS A 15 17.96 -7.50 2.75
C CYS A 15 17.98 -6.08 3.33
N ALA A 16 18.34 -5.95 4.61
CA ALA A 16 18.55 -4.62 5.20
C ALA A 16 19.80 -3.99 4.56
N THR A 17 19.84 -2.66 4.47
CA THR A 17 20.96 -1.93 3.87
C THR A 17 22.29 -2.35 4.52
N SER A 18 23.31 -2.56 3.68
CA SER A 18 24.63 -3.05 4.07
C SER A 18 25.21 -2.22 5.22
N GLY A 19 25.46 -2.85 6.37
CA GLY A 19 26.02 -2.21 7.57
C GLY A 19 25.02 -1.85 8.67
N SER A 20 23.73 -2.16 8.50
CA SER A 20 22.71 -1.97 9.55
C SER A 20 22.72 -3.11 10.58
N ASN A 21 23.05 -2.80 11.84
CA ASN A 21 22.89 -3.73 12.96
C ASN A 21 21.43 -3.76 13.41
N VAL A 22 20.54 -4.36 12.62
CA VAL A 22 19.12 -4.47 12.96
C VAL A 22 18.96 -5.26 14.27
N SER A 23 18.35 -4.64 15.27
CA SER A 23 18.28 -5.15 16.64
C SER A 23 16.92 -5.77 16.96
N PHE A 24 15.83 -5.20 16.45
CA PHE A 24 14.47 -5.72 16.66
C PHE A 24 13.49 -5.29 15.56
N ALA A 25 12.35 -5.99 15.52
CA ALA A 25 11.19 -5.67 14.69
C ALA A 25 10.08 -5.08 15.58
N GLN A 26 9.38 -4.07 15.10
CA GLN A 26 8.28 -3.43 15.82
C GLN A 26 7.11 -3.16 14.87
N LEU A 27 5.90 -3.55 15.27
CA LEU A 27 4.67 -3.07 14.64
C LEU A 27 4.29 -1.75 15.32
N LEU A 28 4.20 -0.68 14.54
CA LEU A 28 3.80 0.64 15.02
C LEU A 28 2.28 0.76 15.10
N ASP A 29 1.78 1.81 15.78
CA ASP A 29 0.35 2.08 15.94
C ASP A 29 -0.34 2.44 14.61
N ASP A 30 0.43 2.89 13.61
CA ASP A 30 -0.03 3.10 12.24
C ASP A 30 0.04 1.83 11.39
N GLU A 31 0.21 0.66 12.01
CA GLU A 31 0.28 -0.66 11.37
C GLU A 31 1.53 -0.90 10.52
N ASN A 32 2.49 0.04 10.52
CA ASN A 32 3.74 -0.15 9.83
C ASN A 32 4.68 -1.07 10.63
N LEU A 33 4.99 -2.23 10.07
CA LEU A 33 6.05 -3.10 10.58
C LEU A 33 7.42 -2.53 10.17
N VAL A 34 8.24 -2.19 11.15
CA VAL A 34 9.56 -1.57 10.93
C VAL A 34 10.68 -2.40 11.56
N LEU A 35 11.86 -2.35 10.95
CA LEU A 35 13.10 -2.90 11.51
C LEU A 35 13.99 -1.75 12.00
N LYS A 36 14.36 -1.79 13.28
CA LYS A 36 15.13 -0.73 13.95
C LYS A 36 16.49 -1.22 14.44
N GLN A 37 17.40 -0.28 14.62
CA GLN A 37 18.70 -0.47 15.28
C GLN A 37 18.66 0.21 16.66
N ASP A 38 19.18 -0.46 17.69
CA ASP A 38 19.11 -0.01 19.09
C ASP A 38 19.90 1.30 19.36
N ASP A 39 20.97 1.54 18.59
CA ASP A 39 22.04 2.47 18.99
C ASP A 39 22.04 3.81 18.24
N ILE A 40 21.02 4.08 17.41
CA ILE A 40 20.96 5.33 16.64
C ILE A 40 19.67 6.08 17.01
N ASN A 41 19.81 7.18 17.74
CA ASN A 41 18.77 8.19 18.00
C ASN A 41 18.19 8.86 16.73
N THR A 42 18.46 8.31 15.54
CA THR A 42 17.84 8.74 14.30
C THR A 42 16.59 7.91 14.08
N GLN A 43 15.47 8.56 13.76
CA GLN A 43 14.22 7.95 13.27
C GLN A 43 14.37 7.19 11.93
N SER A 44 15.59 6.79 11.53
CA SER A 44 15.82 6.06 10.29
C SER A 44 15.55 4.58 10.52
N TYR A 45 14.58 4.05 9.77
CA TYR A 45 14.25 2.62 9.79
C TYR A 45 15.09 1.89 8.74
N ALA A 46 15.66 0.74 9.10
CA ALA A 46 16.45 -0.07 8.16
C ALA A 46 15.58 -0.75 7.10
N TRP A 47 14.29 -0.95 7.43
CA TRP A 47 13.26 -1.47 6.54
C TRP A 47 11.88 -1.12 7.11
N GLN A 48 10.89 -0.94 6.23
CA GLN A 48 9.51 -0.69 6.61
C GLN A 48 8.53 -1.39 5.66
N SER A 49 7.44 -1.94 6.20
CA SER A 49 6.40 -2.58 5.39
C SER A 49 5.67 -1.60 4.48
N PHE A 50 5.53 -0.34 4.88
CA PHE A 50 4.86 0.70 4.08
C PHE A 50 5.58 1.01 2.77
N GLU A 51 6.85 0.63 2.65
CA GLU A 51 7.65 0.74 1.44
C GLU A 51 7.45 -0.42 0.46
N HIS A 52 6.76 -1.49 0.90
CA HIS A 52 6.50 -2.70 0.14
C HIS A 52 5.01 -3.10 0.21
N PRO A 53 4.10 -2.26 -0.31
CA PRO A 53 2.68 -2.59 -0.38
C PRO A 53 2.40 -3.89 -1.15
N THR A 54 1.27 -4.53 -0.83
CA THR A 54 0.71 -5.66 -1.58
C THR A 54 -0.45 -5.18 -2.46
N ASN A 55 -1.67 -5.64 -2.20
CA ASN A 55 -2.87 -5.21 -2.91
C ASN A 55 -3.63 -4.08 -2.20
N THR A 56 -3.16 -3.65 -1.03
CA THR A 56 -3.87 -2.72 -0.14
C THR A 56 -2.97 -1.54 0.23
N LEU A 57 -3.55 -0.33 0.20
CA LEU A 57 -2.99 0.90 0.72
C LEU A 57 -3.73 1.28 2.01
N LEU A 58 -2.99 1.40 3.11
CA LEU A 58 -3.47 1.80 4.43
C LEU A 58 -3.31 3.32 4.63
N PRO A 59 -4.00 3.92 5.62
CA PRO A 59 -3.78 5.32 5.98
C PRO A 59 -2.30 5.60 6.28
N GLY A 60 -1.77 6.70 5.77
CA GLY A 60 -0.37 7.09 5.93
C GLY A 60 0.62 6.44 4.94
N MET A 61 0.23 5.35 4.25
CA MET A 61 1.05 4.78 3.18
C MET A 61 1.14 5.71 1.97
N LYS A 62 2.24 5.60 1.23
CA LYS A 62 2.48 6.37 0.00
C LYS A 62 2.51 5.44 -1.21
N LEU A 63 1.69 5.73 -2.21
CA LEU A 63 1.70 5.09 -3.53
C LEU A 63 2.38 6.01 -4.55
N GLY A 64 3.45 5.56 -5.20
CA GLY A 64 4.23 6.33 -6.18
C GLY A 64 5.73 6.11 -6.12
N LEU A 65 6.52 7.13 -6.39
CA LEU A 65 7.97 7.04 -6.54
C LEU A 65 8.68 7.99 -5.56
N ASP A 66 9.54 7.42 -4.72
CA ASP A 66 10.59 8.18 -4.05
C ASP A 66 11.72 8.44 -5.06
N ARG A 67 11.95 9.71 -5.40
CA ARG A 67 12.93 10.11 -6.41
C ARG A 67 14.37 10.04 -5.88
N ILE A 68 14.56 10.07 -4.55
CA ILE A 68 15.86 10.03 -3.89
C ILE A 68 16.36 8.59 -3.82
N THR A 69 15.53 7.68 -3.28
CA THR A 69 15.89 6.26 -3.12
C THR A 69 15.59 5.43 -4.37
N ARG A 70 14.84 5.99 -5.33
CA ARG A 70 14.33 5.30 -6.53
C ARG A 70 13.35 4.17 -6.22
N LEU A 71 12.81 4.13 -5.01
CA LEU A 71 11.82 3.14 -4.60
C LEU A 71 10.45 3.45 -5.21
N SER A 72 9.92 2.50 -5.98
CA SER A 72 8.55 2.55 -6.50
C SER A 72 7.63 1.72 -5.61
N ARG A 73 6.56 2.36 -5.12
CA ARG A 73 5.51 1.80 -4.28
C ARG A 73 4.24 1.70 -5.13
N ASN A 74 3.86 0.49 -5.53
CA ASN A 74 2.70 0.21 -6.38
C ASN A 74 1.82 -0.85 -5.72
N LEU A 75 0.52 -0.86 -6.02
CA LEU A 75 -0.32 -1.98 -5.60
C LEU A 75 -0.28 -3.08 -6.65
N ILE A 76 -0.21 -4.32 -6.20
CA ILE A 76 -0.29 -5.52 -7.02
C ILE A 76 -1.50 -6.31 -6.54
N SER A 77 -2.43 -6.58 -7.46
CA SER A 77 -3.59 -7.42 -7.15
C SER A 77 -3.17 -8.80 -6.65
N TRP A 78 -4.03 -9.43 -5.84
CA TRP A 78 -3.92 -10.87 -5.63
C TRP A 78 -4.24 -11.63 -6.92
N LYS A 79 -3.70 -12.84 -7.06
CA LYS A 79 -3.94 -13.68 -8.22
C LYS A 79 -5.38 -14.16 -8.30
N THR A 80 -5.97 -14.51 -7.16
CA THR A 80 -7.40 -14.83 -7.03
C THR A 80 -7.92 -14.33 -5.68
N GLU A 81 -9.20 -14.50 -5.41
CA GLU A 81 -9.79 -14.18 -4.09
C GLU A 81 -9.11 -14.91 -2.92
N THR A 82 -8.54 -16.09 -3.16
CA THR A 82 -7.96 -16.95 -2.11
C THR A 82 -6.46 -17.20 -2.26
N ASP A 83 -5.85 -16.67 -3.32
CA ASP A 83 -4.42 -16.80 -3.60
C ASP A 83 -3.75 -15.42 -3.54
N PRO A 84 -3.02 -15.09 -2.45
CA PRO A 84 -2.39 -13.79 -2.25
C PRO A 84 -1.09 -13.61 -3.04
N SER A 85 -0.70 -14.58 -3.89
CA SER A 85 0.42 -14.38 -4.81
C SER A 85 0.13 -13.26 -5.81
N GLU A 86 1.18 -12.71 -6.43
CA GLU A 86 1.04 -11.60 -7.39
C GLU A 86 0.09 -11.97 -8.54
N GLY A 87 -0.92 -11.13 -8.74
CA GLY A 87 -1.91 -11.27 -9.80
C GLY A 87 -1.58 -10.50 -11.07
N GLU A 88 -2.61 -10.33 -11.89
CA GLU A 88 -2.53 -9.77 -13.24
C GLU A 88 -2.51 -8.23 -13.27
N TYR A 89 -3.03 -7.58 -12.24
CA TYR A 89 -3.27 -6.13 -12.23
C TYR A 89 -2.33 -5.37 -11.31
N TYR A 90 -1.95 -4.17 -11.74
CA TYR A 90 -1.11 -3.22 -11.03
C TYR A 90 -1.72 -1.83 -11.01
N LEU A 91 -1.66 -1.17 -9.87
CA LEU A 91 -2.00 0.25 -9.77
C LEU A 91 -0.74 1.07 -9.50
N VAL A 92 -0.45 1.98 -10.42
CA VAL A 92 0.77 2.78 -10.43
C VAL A 92 0.39 4.26 -10.42
N ASN A 93 1.10 5.05 -9.62
CA ASN A 93 1.00 6.51 -9.67
C ASN A 93 2.04 7.08 -10.63
N THR A 94 1.57 7.66 -11.74
CA THR A 94 2.38 8.36 -12.73
C THR A 94 1.97 9.82 -12.73
N ASP A 95 2.87 10.71 -12.32
CA ASP A 95 2.65 12.16 -12.25
C ASP A 95 1.29 12.50 -11.65
N ILE A 96 1.08 12.12 -10.38
CA ILE A 96 -0.13 12.35 -9.59
C ILE A 96 -1.41 11.77 -10.16
N THR A 97 -1.32 10.89 -11.17
CA THR A 97 -2.44 10.17 -11.80
C THR A 97 -2.30 8.67 -11.55
N LEU A 98 -3.37 7.99 -11.10
CA LEU A 98 -3.36 6.54 -10.89
C LEU A 98 -3.75 5.83 -12.18
N TYR A 99 -2.93 4.88 -12.59
CA TYR A 99 -3.14 4.08 -13.79
C TYR A 99 -3.21 2.61 -13.42
N LEU A 100 -4.23 1.93 -13.93
CA LEU A 100 -4.37 0.49 -13.79
C LEU A 100 -3.80 -0.20 -15.02
N TYR A 101 -2.82 -1.06 -14.78
CA TYR A 101 -2.18 -1.89 -15.80
C TYR A 101 -2.58 -3.34 -15.60
N SER A 102 -2.78 -4.07 -16.70
CA SER A 102 -2.76 -5.53 -16.71
C SER A 102 -1.43 -6.04 -17.28
N ARG A 103 -0.92 -7.17 -16.79
CA ARG A 103 0.25 -7.85 -17.38
C ARG A 103 0.04 -8.20 -18.85
N SER A 104 -1.21 -8.45 -19.24
CA SER A 104 -1.63 -8.70 -20.62
C SER A 104 -1.59 -7.49 -21.56
N GLY A 105 -1.23 -6.29 -21.07
CA GLY A 105 -1.00 -5.10 -21.90
C GLY A 105 -2.21 -4.20 -22.11
N ASN A 106 -3.38 -4.52 -21.53
CA ASN A 106 -4.49 -3.58 -21.46
C ASN A 106 -4.25 -2.59 -20.31
N ILE A 107 -4.34 -1.30 -20.63
CA ILE A 107 -4.30 -0.20 -19.65
C ILE A 107 -5.72 0.33 -19.55
N CYS A 108 -6.27 0.39 -18.35
CA CYS A 108 -7.46 1.21 -18.09
C CYS A 108 -7.10 2.32 -17.11
N CYS A 109 -7.79 3.44 -17.22
CA CYS A 109 -7.61 4.52 -16.26
C CYS A 109 -8.29 4.08 -14.96
N SER A 110 -7.56 4.08 -13.84
CA SER A 110 -8.24 4.23 -12.55
C SER A 110 -8.73 5.66 -12.55
N ALA A 111 -10.06 5.85 -12.51
CA ALA A 111 -10.59 7.18 -12.34
C ALA A 111 -10.18 7.60 -10.93
N GLN A 112 -9.26 8.56 -10.81
CA GLN A 112 -8.95 9.10 -9.49
C GLN A 112 -10.21 9.74 -8.95
N TRP A 113 -10.82 9.07 -7.98
CA TRP A 113 -12.03 9.51 -7.33
C TRP A 113 -11.92 10.98 -6.88
N ASP A 114 -12.96 11.77 -7.13
CA ASP A 114 -12.93 13.23 -7.13
C ASP A 114 -13.26 13.88 -5.76
N GLY A 115 -13.52 13.10 -4.71
CA GLY A 115 -13.69 13.64 -3.36
C GLY A 115 -15.12 13.80 -2.85
N ILE A 116 -16.16 13.46 -3.65
CA ILE A 116 -17.51 14.03 -3.45
C ILE A 116 -18.57 12.97 -3.03
N ASP A 117 -18.27 12.07 -2.09
CA ASP A 117 -19.27 11.15 -1.51
C ASP A 117 -19.46 11.43 -0.01
N SER A 118 -20.71 11.47 0.46
CA SER A 118 -21.05 11.49 1.88
C SER A 118 -20.44 10.34 2.71
N ARG A 119 -20.11 9.21 2.07
CA ARG A 119 -19.50 8.01 2.69
C ARG A 119 -17.98 8.07 2.81
N SER A 120 -17.34 9.08 2.22
CA SER A 120 -15.89 9.34 2.37
C SER A 120 -15.59 10.36 3.46
N LYS A 121 -16.55 10.64 4.36
CA LYS A 121 -16.32 11.54 5.50
C LYS A 121 -15.13 11.07 6.32
N GLY A 122 -14.26 12.02 6.67
CA GLY A 122 -13.02 11.73 7.38
C GLY A 122 -11.89 11.14 6.53
N LEU A 123 -12.09 10.92 5.21
CA LEU A 123 -10.99 10.58 4.29
C LEU A 123 -10.37 11.85 3.72
N VAL A 124 -9.08 12.03 3.97
CA VAL A 124 -8.29 13.14 3.44
C VAL A 124 -7.18 12.56 2.58
N TYR A 125 -7.24 12.77 1.27
CA TYR A 125 -6.17 12.37 0.37
C TYR A 125 -5.17 13.51 0.17
N SER A 126 -3.93 13.15 -0.13
CA SER A 126 -2.88 14.09 -0.48
C SER A 126 -2.12 13.59 -1.72
N LYS A 127 -1.70 14.54 -2.56
CA LYS A 127 -0.89 14.29 -3.74
C LYS A 127 0.34 15.16 -3.66
N VAL A 128 1.52 14.56 -3.81
CA VAL A 128 2.80 15.26 -3.84
C VAL A 128 3.46 15.00 -5.19
N ASN A 129 4.03 16.05 -5.78
CA ASN A 129 4.92 15.95 -6.94
C ASN A 129 5.96 17.06 -6.83
N ASP A 130 7.10 16.72 -6.26
CA ASP A 130 8.23 17.63 -6.09
C ASP A 130 9.55 16.96 -6.49
N SER A 131 10.67 17.56 -6.13
CA SER A 131 12.01 17.03 -6.43
C SER A 131 12.36 15.77 -5.65
N GLN A 132 11.66 15.47 -4.54
CA GLN A 132 11.91 14.33 -3.66
C GLN A 132 10.99 13.16 -3.95
N GLU A 133 9.71 13.39 -4.26
CA GLU A 133 8.77 12.31 -4.51
C GLU A 133 7.62 12.68 -5.47
N VAL A 134 7.01 11.63 -6.04
CA VAL A 134 5.64 11.66 -6.54
C VAL A 134 4.85 10.66 -5.72
N SER A 135 3.81 11.11 -5.02
CA SER A 135 3.06 10.23 -4.14
C SER A 135 1.57 10.57 -4.09
N PHE A 136 0.79 9.53 -3.84
CA PHE A 136 -0.61 9.59 -3.43
C PHE A 136 -0.68 8.92 -2.06
N SER A 137 -1.34 9.55 -1.11
CA SER A 137 -1.60 8.99 0.22
C SER A 137 -2.96 9.43 0.70
N PHE A 138 -3.44 8.78 1.76
CA PHE A 138 -4.65 9.23 2.44
C PHE A 138 -4.53 9.06 3.95
N GLN A 139 -5.38 9.77 4.66
CA GLN A 139 -5.61 9.66 6.09
C GLN A 139 -7.09 9.38 6.34
N ALA A 140 -7.38 8.68 7.43
CA ALA A 140 -8.73 8.35 7.85
C ALA A 140 -8.92 8.76 9.32
N SER A 141 -9.83 9.69 9.61
CA SER A 141 -10.00 10.25 10.96
C SER A 141 -11.27 9.81 11.68
N GLU A 142 -12.29 9.33 10.97
CA GLU A 142 -13.58 8.96 11.56
C GLU A 142 -13.70 7.44 11.78
N GLN A 143 -13.36 6.66 10.76
CA GLN A 143 -13.44 5.20 10.79
C GLN A 143 -12.29 4.58 10.00
N PRO A 144 -11.90 3.33 10.31
CA PRO A 144 -10.86 2.64 9.54
C PRO A 144 -11.24 2.57 8.07
N ALA A 145 -10.28 2.83 7.21
CA ALA A 145 -10.47 2.85 5.77
C ALA A 145 -9.27 2.26 5.05
N ILE A 146 -9.54 1.52 3.99
CA ILE A 146 -8.52 0.91 3.16
C ILE A 146 -8.84 1.15 1.69
N PHE A 147 -7.78 1.29 0.90
CA PHE A 147 -7.88 1.34 -0.55
C PHE A 147 -7.28 0.06 -1.14
N VAL A 148 -8.09 -0.71 -1.87
CA VAL A 148 -7.76 -2.09 -2.25
C VAL A 148 -7.83 -2.26 -3.76
N LEU A 149 -6.77 -2.83 -4.35
CA LEU A 149 -6.79 -3.38 -5.69
C LEU A 149 -7.21 -4.85 -5.65
N SER A 150 -8.38 -5.16 -6.19
CA SER A 150 -8.91 -6.52 -6.24
C SER A 150 -8.29 -7.35 -7.37
N TRP A 151 -8.38 -8.68 -7.23
CA TRP A 151 -7.93 -9.67 -8.22
C TRP A 151 -8.66 -9.56 -9.58
N LEU A 152 -9.80 -8.85 -9.62
CA LEU A 152 -10.57 -8.58 -10.83
C LEU A 152 -10.11 -7.31 -11.57
N GLY A 153 -9.07 -6.64 -11.09
CA GLY A 153 -8.64 -5.37 -11.67
C GLY A 153 -9.60 -4.24 -11.35
N LYS A 154 -10.18 -4.26 -10.15
CA LYS A 154 -10.98 -3.15 -9.63
C LYS A 154 -10.33 -2.52 -8.42
N ASP A 155 -10.15 -1.21 -8.41
CA ASP A 155 -9.73 -0.44 -7.24
C ASP A 155 -10.94 0.01 -6.42
N LYS A 156 -10.86 -0.13 -5.09
CA LYS A 156 -11.99 0.06 -4.18
C LYS A 156 -11.61 0.89 -2.98
N TRP A 157 -12.52 1.76 -2.56
CA TRP A 157 -12.51 2.34 -1.22
C TRP A 157 -13.44 1.55 -0.32
N LEU A 158 -12.89 1.03 0.77
CA LEU A 158 -13.65 0.32 1.80
C LEU A 158 -13.52 1.06 3.12
N THR A 159 -14.62 1.16 3.86
CA THR A 159 -14.63 1.69 5.23
C THR A 159 -15.23 0.68 6.19
N TRP A 160 -14.66 0.56 7.38
CA TRP A 160 -15.09 -0.42 8.37
C TRP A 160 -16.30 0.11 9.14
N GLN A 161 -17.38 -0.66 9.17
CA GLN A 161 -18.56 -0.36 9.95
C GLN A 161 -18.52 -1.16 11.25
N SER A 162 -18.37 -0.45 12.38
CA SER A 162 -18.26 -1.08 13.70
C SER A 162 -19.53 -1.84 14.09
N ASP A 163 -20.71 -1.32 13.75
CA ASP A 163 -22.00 -1.90 14.12
C ASP A 163 -22.26 -3.24 13.42
N SER A 164 -21.97 -3.32 12.12
CA SER A 164 -22.16 -4.53 11.30
C SER A 164 -20.92 -5.42 11.21
N ARG A 165 -19.77 -4.96 11.72
CA ARG A 165 -18.47 -5.65 11.68
C ARG A 165 -18.09 -6.12 10.28
N GLN A 166 -18.25 -5.23 9.30
CA GLN A 166 -17.93 -5.51 7.91
C GLN A 166 -17.30 -4.31 7.22
N TRP A 167 -16.62 -4.58 6.13
CA TRP A 167 -16.15 -3.55 5.20
C TRP A 167 -17.28 -3.18 4.25
N ASP A 168 -17.69 -1.92 4.28
CA ASP A 168 -18.65 -1.38 3.34
C ASP A 168 -17.91 -0.70 2.18
N LYS A 169 -18.43 -0.91 0.97
CA LYS A 169 -17.87 -0.33 -0.26
C LYS A 169 -18.34 1.11 -0.44
N VAL A 170 -17.41 2.06 -0.37
CA VAL A 170 -17.67 3.48 -0.64
C VAL A 170 -17.68 3.73 -2.15
N TRP A 171 -16.67 3.19 -2.84
CA TRP A 171 -16.44 3.41 -4.26
C TRP A 171 -15.68 2.23 -4.89
N GLU A 172 -15.86 2.04 -6.19
CA GLU A 172 -15.19 1.01 -6.98
C GLU A 172 -15.08 1.46 -8.44
N GLU A 173 -13.91 1.29 -9.04
CA GLU A 173 -13.72 1.38 -10.49
C GLU A 173 -12.94 0.16 -11.03
N PRO A 174 -13.14 -0.24 -12.30
CA PRO A 174 -14.25 0.18 -13.14
C PRO A 174 -15.60 -0.23 -12.54
N GLY A 175 -16.55 0.72 -12.52
CA GLY A 175 -17.92 0.48 -12.06
C GLY A 175 -18.65 -0.56 -12.92
N ASP A 176 -19.65 -1.23 -12.35
CA ASP A 176 -20.56 -2.04 -13.15
C ASP A 176 -21.40 -1.09 -14.02
N ARG A 177 -21.22 -1.18 -15.35
CA ARG A 177 -21.85 -0.29 -16.33
C ARG A 177 -23.31 -0.65 -16.59
#